data_AF-A0A828Z7C9-F1
#
_entry.id   AF-A0A828Z7C9-F1
#
_cell.length_a   1.000
_cell.length_b   1.000
_cell.length_c   1.000
_cell.angle_alpha   90.00
_cell.angle_beta   90.00
_cell.angle_gamma   90.00
#
_symmetry.space_group_name_H-M   'P 1'
#
loop_
_entity.id
_entity.type
_entity.pdbx_description
1 polymer ?
#
loop_
_entity_poly.entity_id
_entity_poly.type
_entity_poly.pdbx_seq_one_letter_code
_entity_poly.pdbx_strand_id
1 'polypeptide(L)'
;EWKQANPNYPIVTNDLGYKSGGIDPHAIAGEKYYAKHHKDGNAIDLSYMVTPGVKSTGLNYDNNKAYDRDKTIEYIKTISRNIPEGVGSYDTNFVKFNDPAVHEYFKDNPLPNLRITADKPGAKVMHSNHLHLELGLPKVK
;
A
#
# COMPACT_ATOMS: atom_id res chain seq x y z
N GLU A 1 13.27 -11.32 -3.45
CA GLU A 1 12.78 -12.07 -2.26
C GLU A 1 11.34 -12.59 -2.45
N TRP A 2 10.31 -11.74 -2.49
CA TRP A 2 8.90 -12.18 -2.47
C TRP A 2 8.56 -13.29 -3.48
N LYS A 3 8.86 -13.09 -4.77
CA LYS A 3 8.56 -14.08 -5.83
C LYS A 3 9.23 -15.44 -5.61
N GLN A 4 10.36 -15.50 -4.91
CA GLN A 4 11.05 -16.76 -4.61
C GLN A 4 10.35 -17.52 -3.47
N ALA A 5 9.92 -16.81 -2.42
CA ALA A 5 9.25 -17.42 -1.27
C ALA A 5 7.75 -17.69 -1.52
N ASN A 6 7.10 -16.86 -2.34
CA ASN A 6 5.67 -16.87 -2.58
C ASN A 6 5.34 -16.83 -4.09
N PRO A 7 5.78 -17.84 -4.89
CA PRO A 7 5.67 -17.80 -6.34
C PRO A 7 4.23 -17.73 -6.87
N ASN A 8 3.26 -18.17 -6.07
CA ASN A 8 1.84 -18.18 -6.42
C ASN A 8 1.09 -16.92 -5.96
N TYR A 9 1.74 -16.00 -5.25
CA TYR A 9 1.15 -14.75 -4.79
C TYR A 9 1.69 -13.59 -5.63
N PRO A 10 1.04 -13.25 -6.77
CA PRO A 10 1.49 -12.16 -7.61
C PRO A 10 1.37 -10.82 -6.86
N ILE A 11 2.35 -9.95 -7.08
CA ILE A 11 2.25 -8.55 -6.66
C ILE A 11 1.45 -7.82 -7.74
N VAL A 12 0.28 -7.31 -7.37
CA VAL A 12 -0.56 -6.50 -8.25
C VAL A 12 -0.38 -5.04 -7.87
N THR A 13 0.07 -4.24 -8.83
CA THR A 13 0.25 -2.80 -8.70
C THR A 13 -0.90 -2.07 -9.39
N ASN A 14 -1.41 -0.98 -8.81
CA ASN A 14 -2.42 -0.15 -9.44
C ASN A 14 -1.82 1.20 -9.85
N ASP A 15 -1.76 2.15 -8.92
CA ASP A 15 -1.38 3.53 -9.19
C ASP A 15 0.04 3.82 -8.69
N LEU A 16 0.88 4.48 -9.49
CA LEU A 16 2.24 4.89 -9.11
C LEU A 16 2.43 6.41 -9.25
N GLY A 17 2.09 6.97 -10.41
CA GLY A 17 2.27 8.39 -10.72
C GLY A 17 2.51 8.61 -12.22
N TYR A 18 2.22 9.81 -12.70
CA TYR A 18 2.48 10.18 -14.09
C TYR A 18 3.96 10.42 -14.35
N LYS A 19 4.41 10.23 -15.60
CA LYS A 19 5.82 10.42 -16.01
C LYS A 19 6.38 11.80 -15.64
N SER A 20 5.54 12.84 -15.66
CA SER A 20 5.91 14.22 -15.30
C SER A 20 5.66 14.56 -13.81
N GLY A 21 5.22 13.61 -13.01
CA GLY A 21 4.58 13.88 -11.72
C GLY A 21 3.25 14.65 -11.89
N GLY A 22 2.75 15.19 -10.79
CA GLY A 22 1.53 16.00 -10.75
C GLY A 22 0.26 15.20 -10.44
N ILE A 23 -0.86 15.94 -10.37
CA ILE A 23 -2.18 15.37 -10.12
C ILE A 23 -2.73 14.81 -11.42
N ASP A 24 -3.47 13.71 -11.34
CA ASP A 24 -4.22 13.19 -12.48
C ASP A 24 -5.05 14.30 -13.16
N PRO A 25 -4.82 14.58 -14.47
CA PRO A 25 -5.53 15.64 -15.19
C PRO A 25 -7.06 15.50 -15.11
N HIS A 26 -7.58 14.26 -15.05
CA HIS A 26 -9.01 14.02 -14.89
C HIS A 26 -9.49 14.29 -13.46
N ALA A 27 -8.64 14.10 -12.44
CA ALA A 27 -8.93 14.54 -11.07
C ALA A 27 -9.02 16.07 -10.94
N ILE A 28 -8.28 16.82 -11.77
CA ILE A 28 -8.35 18.28 -11.86
C ILE A 28 -9.67 18.70 -12.53
N ALA A 29 -10.13 17.95 -13.53
CA ALA A 29 -11.42 18.17 -14.20
C ALA A 29 -12.65 17.85 -13.34
N GLY A 30 -12.46 17.46 -12.07
CA GLY A 30 -13.55 17.15 -11.14
C GLY A 30 -14.11 15.74 -11.26
N GLU A 31 -13.47 14.87 -12.04
CA GLU A 31 -13.91 13.49 -12.22
C GLU A 31 -13.63 12.67 -10.95
N LYS A 32 -14.68 12.03 -10.43
CA LYS A 32 -14.74 11.46 -9.06
C LYS A 32 -13.85 10.23 -8.84
N TYR A 33 -13.22 9.71 -9.90
CA TYR A 33 -12.53 8.42 -9.93
C TYR A 33 -11.01 8.52 -10.02
N TYR A 34 -10.45 9.73 -10.13
CA TYR A 34 -9.03 9.92 -10.39
C TYR A 34 -8.29 10.43 -9.16
N ALA A 35 -7.10 9.89 -8.92
CA ALA A 35 -6.33 10.12 -7.70
C ALA A 35 -5.73 11.53 -7.67
N LYS A 36 -5.93 12.25 -6.56
CA LYS A 36 -5.27 13.54 -6.27
C LYS A 36 -3.91 13.39 -5.58
N HIS A 37 -3.47 12.15 -5.41
CA HIS A 37 -2.32 11.69 -4.63
C HIS A 37 -1.35 10.98 -5.59
N HIS A 38 -0.10 10.68 -5.22
CA HIS A 38 0.97 10.15 -6.10
C HIS A 38 1.73 11.16 -6.99
N LYS A 39 1.65 12.45 -6.67
CA LYS A 39 2.23 13.52 -7.49
C LYS A 39 3.77 13.59 -7.51
N ASP A 40 4.43 13.04 -6.48
CA ASP A 40 5.87 13.23 -6.23
C ASP A 40 6.70 11.99 -6.62
N GLY A 41 6.08 10.98 -7.25
CA GLY A 41 6.76 9.76 -7.72
C GLY A 41 7.29 8.86 -6.60
N ASN A 42 6.83 9.05 -5.36
CA ASN A 42 7.29 8.35 -4.17
C ASN A 42 6.22 7.43 -3.55
N ALA A 43 5.05 7.29 -4.18
CA ALA A 43 3.94 6.51 -3.68
C ALA A 43 3.45 5.47 -4.70
N ILE A 44 2.98 4.33 -4.22
CA ILE A 44 2.39 3.27 -5.04
C ILE A 44 1.24 2.58 -4.31
N ASP A 45 0.15 2.34 -5.03
CA ASP A 45 -0.97 1.53 -4.56
C ASP A 45 -0.72 0.07 -4.98
N LEU A 46 -0.67 -0.80 -3.98
CA LEU A 46 -0.43 -2.22 -4.09
C LEU A 46 -1.69 -2.95 -3.65
N SER A 47 -2.09 -4.00 -4.36
CA SER A 47 -3.14 -4.87 -3.84
C SER A 47 -2.67 -5.53 -2.53
N TYR A 48 -3.60 -5.76 -1.60
CA TYR A 48 -3.34 -6.72 -0.53
C TYR A 48 -3.19 -8.12 -1.10
N MET A 49 -2.64 -9.05 -0.32
CA MET A 49 -2.45 -10.41 -0.80
C MET A 49 -3.76 -11.18 -0.84
N VAL A 50 -3.92 -11.99 -1.89
CA VAL A 50 -5.09 -12.85 -2.08
C VAL A 50 -4.68 -14.31 -2.22
N THR A 51 -5.48 -15.21 -1.65
CA THR A 51 -5.27 -16.65 -1.70
C THR A 51 -5.28 -17.14 -3.16
N PRO A 52 -4.21 -17.80 -3.62
CA PRO A 52 -4.11 -18.28 -4.99
C PRO A 52 -5.25 -19.26 -5.32
N GLY A 53 -5.84 -19.12 -6.50
CA GLY A 53 -6.97 -19.94 -6.93
C GLY A 53 -8.33 -19.52 -6.35
N VAL A 54 -8.38 -18.56 -5.43
CA VAL A 54 -9.64 -17.96 -4.95
C VAL A 54 -9.92 -16.68 -5.74
N LYS A 55 -11.13 -16.57 -6.29
CA LYS A 55 -11.53 -15.41 -7.09
C LYS A 55 -11.60 -14.17 -6.20
N SER A 56 -10.69 -13.22 -6.43
CA SER A 56 -10.74 -11.90 -5.81
C SER A 56 -11.87 -11.06 -6.39
N THR A 57 -12.55 -10.30 -5.54
CA THR A 57 -13.68 -9.43 -5.90
C THR A 57 -13.31 -7.95 -5.98
N GLY A 58 -12.06 -7.59 -5.67
CA GLY A 58 -11.61 -6.18 -5.59
C GLY A 58 -12.30 -5.37 -4.47
N LEU A 59 -13.06 -6.04 -3.61
CA LEU A 59 -13.78 -5.43 -2.49
C LEU A 59 -12.83 -5.11 -1.34
N ASN A 60 -13.36 -4.49 -0.29
CA ASN A 60 -12.64 -4.26 0.95
C ASN A 60 -12.20 -5.59 1.61
N TYR A 61 -11.15 -5.52 2.44
CA TYR A 61 -10.57 -6.67 3.15
C TYR A 61 -11.60 -7.48 3.96
N ASP A 62 -12.62 -6.82 4.50
CA ASP A 62 -13.69 -7.41 5.31
C ASP A 62 -14.76 -8.14 4.48
N ASN A 63 -14.79 -7.89 3.17
CA ASN A 63 -15.79 -8.43 2.24
C ASN A 63 -15.19 -9.31 1.13
N ASN A 64 -13.86 -9.33 0.97
CA ASN A 64 -13.19 -10.18 -0.01
C ASN A 64 -12.80 -11.53 0.60
N LYS A 65 -13.50 -12.60 0.19
CA LYS A 65 -13.20 -13.98 0.61
C LYS A 65 -11.82 -14.48 0.17
N ALA A 66 -11.22 -13.85 -0.84
CA ALA A 66 -9.88 -14.18 -1.29
C ALA A 66 -8.80 -13.46 -0.47
N TYR A 67 -9.13 -12.50 0.39
CA TYR A 67 -8.13 -11.75 1.16
C TYR A 67 -7.35 -12.66 2.11
N ASP A 68 -6.02 -12.62 1.98
CA ASP A 68 -5.07 -13.36 2.80
C ASP A 68 -4.30 -12.38 3.70
N ARG A 69 -4.78 -12.25 4.94
CA ARG A 69 -4.22 -11.32 5.93
C ARG A 69 -2.79 -11.68 6.31
N ASP A 70 -2.52 -12.95 6.56
CA ASP A 70 -1.21 -13.40 7.01
C ASP A 70 -0.16 -13.13 5.93
N LYS A 71 -0.51 -13.39 4.67
CA LYS A 71 0.35 -13.06 3.53
C LYS A 71 0.46 -11.56 3.30
N THR A 72 -0.57 -10.78 3.60
CA THR A 72 -0.48 -9.31 3.55
C THR A 72 0.49 -8.77 4.59
N ILE A 73 0.46 -9.31 5.81
CA ILE A 73 1.44 -9.00 6.86
C ILE A 73 2.85 -9.40 6.42
N GLU A 74 3.04 -10.62 5.90
CA GLU A 74 4.33 -11.08 5.38
C GLU A 74 4.85 -10.18 4.24
N TYR A 75 3.94 -9.74 3.36
CA TYR A 75 4.25 -8.86 2.25
C TYR A 75 4.75 -7.50 2.74
N ILE A 76 4.07 -6.88 3.71
CA ILE A 76 4.49 -5.62 4.33
C ILE A 76 5.86 -5.77 5.01
N LYS A 77 6.10 -6.87 5.74
CA LYS A 77 7.42 -7.16 6.33
C LYS A 77 8.49 -7.30 5.24
N THR A 78 8.15 -7.91 4.11
CA THR A 78 9.06 -8.08 2.97
C THR A 78 9.39 -6.75 2.33
N ILE A 79 8.41 -5.85 2.16
CA ILE A 79 8.66 -4.47 1.71
C ILE A 79 9.68 -3.81 2.64
N SER A 80 9.43 -3.80 3.95
CA SER A 80 10.33 -3.19 4.94
C SER A 80 11.76 -3.73 4.87
N ARG A 81 11.96 -5.05 4.73
CA ARG A 81 13.30 -5.66 4.57
C ARG A 81 14.02 -5.27 3.28
N ASN A 82 13.26 -4.91 2.23
CA ASN A 82 13.81 -4.61 0.91
C ASN A 82 13.86 -3.11 0.59
N ILE A 83 13.44 -2.23 1.51
CA ILE A 83 13.71 -0.80 1.39
C ILE A 83 15.23 -0.61 1.45
N PRO A 84 15.87 -0.04 0.42
CA PRO A 84 17.31 0.16 0.41
C PRO A 84 17.78 1.03 1.58
N GLU A 85 18.99 0.78 2.08
CA GLU A 85 19.61 1.62 3.09
C GLU A 85 19.67 3.09 2.62
N GLY A 86 19.35 4.02 3.51
CA GLY A 86 19.28 5.46 3.20
C GLY A 86 17.99 5.93 2.51
N VAL A 87 17.06 5.02 2.18
CA VAL A 87 15.74 5.39 1.65
C VAL A 87 14.75 5.65 2.79
N GLY A 88 14.56 6.93 3.11
CA GLY A 88 13.62 7.38 4.13
C GLY A 88 13.94 6.87 5.53
N SER A 89 12.93 6.86 6.39
CA SER A 89 12.96 6.47 7.80
C SER A 89 11.59 5.97 8.24
N TYR A 90 11.49 5.43 9.45
CA TYR A 90 10.19 5.01 10.03
C TYR A 90 9.12 6.11 9.97
N ASP A 91 9.50 7.37 10.17
CA ASP A 91 8.55 8.49 10.20
C ASP A 91 8.08 8.91 8.80
N THR A 92 8.92 8.67 7.78
CA THR A 92 8.68 9.15 6.41
C THR A 92 8.16 8.05 5.48
N ASN A 93 8.55 6.80 5.69
CA ASN A 93 8.07 5.65 4.95
C ASN A 93 6.82 5.10 5.63
N PHE A 94 5.75 4.88 4.88
CA PHE A 94 4.55 4.28 5.44
C PHE A 94 3.76 3.42 4.47
N VAL A 95 3.05 2.45 5.04
CA VAL A 95 1.91 1.81 4.41
C VAL A 95 0.64 2.33 5.07
N LYS A 96 -0.33 2.76 4.26
CA LYS A 96 -1.68 3.07 4.72
C LYS A 96 -2.64 1.97 4.27
N PHE A 97 -3.33 1.36 5.22
CA PHE A 97 -4.28 0.27 5.00
C PHE A 97 -5.25 0.17 6.18
N ASN A 98 -6.54 -0.11 5.97
CA ASN A 98 -7.57 0.00 7.00
C ASN A 98 -7.96 -1.32 7.68
N ASP A 99 -7.20 -2.41 7.50
CA ASP A 99 -7.46 -3.65 8.25
C ASP A 99 -6.96 -3.53 9.70
N PRO A 100 -7.86 -3.44 10.70
CA PRO A 100 -7.48 -3.24 12.10
C PRO A 100 -6.62 -4.37 12.66
N ALA A 101 -6.77 -5.61 12.16
CA ALA A 101 -5.95 -6.71 12.62
C ALA A 101 -4.50 -6.60 12.13
N VAL A 102 -4.28 -6.01 10.95
CA VAL A 102 -2.93 -5.68 10.47
C VAL A 102 -2.31 -4.57 11.34
N HIS A 103 -3.10 -3.58 11.74
CA HIS A 103 -2.65 -2.52 12.67
C HIS A 103 -2.22 -3.07 14.02
N GLU A 104 -3.06 -3.87 14.66
CA GLU A 104 -2.72 -4.45 15.97
C GLU A 104 -1.48 -5.34 15.86
N TYR A 105 -1.33 -6.11 14.78
CA TYR A 105 -0.11 -6.89 14.56
C TYR A 105 1.16 -6.02 14.56
N PHE A 106 1.17 -4.93 13.79
CA PHE A 106 2.37 -4.08 13.66
C PHE A 106 2.59 -3.12 14.82
N LYS A 107 1.56 -2.88 15.64
CA LYS A 107 1.70 -2.22 16.94
C LYS A 107 2.52 -3.08 17.91
N ASP A 108 2.28 -4.39 17.91
CA ASP A 108 3.03 -5.35 18.73
C ASP A 108 4.35 -5.79 18.07
N ASN A 109 4.48 -5.62 16.75
CA ASN A 109 5.63 -6.03 15.96
C ASN A 109 6.11 -4.89 15.06
N PRO A 110 6.64 -3.79 15.63
CA PRO A 110 7.03 -2.62 14.86
C PRO A 110 8.15 -2.94 13.86
N LEU A 111 8.06 -2.33 12.68
CA LEU A 111 9.09 -2.42 11.65
C LEU A 111 10.13 -1.32 11.87
N PRO A 112 11.41 -1.56 11.53
CA PRO A 112 12.47 -0.59 11.81
C PRO A 112 12.41 0.68 10.94
N ASN A 113 11.77 0.61 9.77
CA ASN A 113 11.88 1.64 8.72
C ASN A 113 10.56 1.90 7.95
N LEU A 114 9.42 1.42 8.45
CA LEU A 114 8.14 1.51 7.76
C LEU A 114 6.96 1.54 8.76
N ARG A 115 6.25 2.67 8.86
CA ARG A 115 5.06 2.77 9.75
C ARG A 115 3.79 2.25 9.06
N ILE A 116 2.86 1.73 9.84
CA ILE A 116 1.50 1.36 9.36
C ILE A 116 0.51 2.43 9.82
N THR A 117 -0.34 2.89 8.90
CA THR A 117 -1.33 3.95 9.16
C THR A 117 -2.69 3.64 8.55
N ALA A 118 -3.71 4.34 9.02
CA ALA A 118 -5.09 4.19 8.58
C ALA A 118 -5.63 5.53 8.11
N ASP A 119 -6.76 5.50 7.42
CA ASP A 119 -7.58 6.69 7.23
C ASP A 119 -8.04 7.26 8.58
N LYS A 120 -8.17 8.59 8.66
CA LYS A 120 -8.66 9.24 9.87
C LYS A 120 -10.12 8.83 10.16
N PRO A 121 -10.51 8.68 11.44
CA PRO A 121 -11.92 8.45 11.80
C PRO A 121 -12.84 9.50 11.17
N GLY A 122 -13.93 9.07 10.54
CA GLY A 122 -14.90 9.93 9.85
C GLY A 122 -14.51 10.35 8.42
N ALA A 123 -13.33 9.95 7.92
CA ALA A 123 -12.99 10.10 6.51
C ALA A 123 -13.75 9.10 5.64
N LYS A 124 -13.86 9.39 4.33
CA LYS A 124 -14.26 8.37 3.35
C LYS A 124 -13.23 7.24 3.41
N VAL A 125 -13.69 6.02 3.70
CA VAL A 125 -12.85 4.83 3.79
C VAL A 125 -12.34 4.48 2.38
N MET A 126 -11.07 4.81 2.08
CA MET A 126 -10.48 4.58 0.75
C MET A 126 -9.55 3.36 0.79
N HIS A 127 -8.67 3.26 1.80
CA HIS A 127 -7.57 2.28 1.87
C HIS A 127 -7.99 0.94 2.49
N SER A 128 -9.17 0.44 2.13
CA SER A 128 -9.68 -0.86 2.60
C SER A 128 -9.55 -1.97 1.57
N ASN A 129 -9.32 -1.64 0.30
CA ASN A 129 -9.16 -2.60 -0.79
C ASN A 129 -7.72 -2.68 -1.37
N HIS A 130 -6.80 -1.85 -0.88
CA HIS A 130 -5.40 -1.80 -1.32
C HIS A 130 -4.50 -1.24 -0.19
N LEU A 131 -3.20 -1.47 -0.31
CA LEU A 131 -2.14 -0.86 0.48
C LEU A 131 -1.60 0.37 -0.27
N HIS A 132 -1.57 1.52 0.37
CA HIS A 132 -0.87 2.69 -0.17
C HIS A 132 0.52 2.78 0.47
N LEU A 133 1.57 2.48 -0.30
CA LEU A 133 2.96 2.60 0.13
C LEU A 133 3.50 3.96 -0.30
N GLU A 134 4.04 4.73 0.64
CA GLU A 134 4.77 5.97 0.35
C GLU A 134 6.16 5.92 0.99
N LEU A 135 7.18 6.31 0.24
CA LEU A 135 8.57 6.34 0.68
C LEU A 135 9.05 7.79 0.84
N GLY A 136 9.89 8.03 1.85
CA GLY A 136 10.61 9.27 2.10
C GLY A 136 11.76 9.45 1.12
N LEU A 137 11.48 9.54 -0.17
CA LEU A 137 12.49 9.75 -1.19
C LEU A 137 13.04 11.18 -1.13
N PRO A 138 14.34 11.40 -1.42
CA PRO A 138 14.87 12.74 -1.62
C PRO A 138 14.10 13.44 -2.73
N LYS A 139 13.66 14.67 -2.48
CA LYS A 139 13.07 15.50 -3.54
C LYS A 139 14.14 15.74 -4.59
N VAL A 140 13.88 15.28 -5.82
CA VAL A 140 14.68 15.68 -6.98
C VAL A 140 14.45 17.20 -7.14
N LYS A 141 15.54 17.97 -7.04
CA LYS A 141 15.51 19.42 -7.25
C LYS A 141 15.38 19.75 -8.73
#